data_AF-A0A177SMS6-F1
#
_entry.id   AF-A0A177SMS6-F1
#
_cell.length_a   1.000
_cell.length_b   1.000
_cell.length_c   1.000
_cell.angle_alpha   90.00
_cell.angle_beta   90.00
_cell.angle_gamma   90.00
#
_symmetry.space_group_name_H-M   'P 1'
#
loop_
_entity.id
_entity.type
_entity.pdbx_description
1 polymer ?
#
loop_
_entity_poly.entity_id
_entity_poly.type
_entity_poly.pdbx_seq_one_letter_code
_entity_poly.pdbx_strand_id
1 'polypeptide(L)'
;MSTQLSSYKRDRQLQELHQSAANLTQYACMVSARHIKDGVLRGQFNRDMAYYVRQVLSDVRNGRLRVDDGLLRIQIEHKHMQKSSQDIGKQLAGFVSGGVVALTGAGICYGSAGLACGFAGVPMIAHGTNNMYENGANLWEGGSDIVGPVRTLYQKVSVAVGGTESQGSMAYWLADLGLAGYGVLRPVVRPDAWKLFHRIPADHVPAYKLMGNGARIFEAYIAWLTYSQIAEEAEK
;
A
#
# COMPACT_ATOMS: atom_id res chain seq x y z
N MET A 1 33.91 -28.52 24.99
CA MET A 1 34.62 -27.97 23.81
C MET A 1 33.86 -26.73 23.35
N SER A 2 34.26 -25.55 23.82
CA SER A 2 33.66 -24.27 23.44
C SER A 2 34.34 -23.81 22.15
N THR A 3 33.61 -23.79 21.04
CA THR A 3 34.06 -23.18 19.79
C THR A 3 34.08 -21.67 19.99
N GLN A 4 35.18 -21.14 20.54
CA GLN A 4 35.47 -19.72 20.46
C GLN A 4 35.45 -19.34 18.98
N LEU A 5 34.55 -18.43 18.59
CA LEU A 5 34.64 -17.78 17.28
C LEU A 5 36.07 -17.27 17.13
N SER A 6 36.75 -17.67 16.04
CA SER A 6 38.02 -17.08 15.62
C SER A 6 37.93 -15.56 15.74
N SER A 7 38.94 -14.91 16.35
CA SER A 7 38.96 -13.46 16.61
C SER A 7 38.52 -12.66 15.39
N TYR A 8 39.00 -13.07 14.22
CA TYR A 8 38.65 -12.50 12.92
C TYR A 8 37.15 -12.51 12.60
N LYS A 9 36.45 -13.60 12.92
CA LYS A 9 35.00 -13.73 12.69
C LYS A 9 34.21 -12.82 13.64
N ARG A 10 34.66 -12.71 14.89
CA ARG A 10 34.05 -11.82 15.88
C ARG A 10 34.21 -10.34 15.50
N ASP A 11 35.40 -9.95 15.07
CA ASP A 11 35.71 -8.56 14.69
C ASP A 11 34.89 -8.13 13.47
N ARG A 12 34.77 -9.01 12.47
CA ARG A 12 33.90 -8.78 11.30
C ARG A 12 32.43 -8.59 11.70
N GLN A 13 31.90 -9.45 12.56
CA GLN A 13 30.50 -9.35 13.01
C GLN A 13 30.25 -8.08 13.84
N LEU A 14 31.24 -7.65 14.62
CA LEU A 14 31.17 -6.39 15.36
C LEU A 14 31.10 -5.20 14.39
N GLN A 15 31.92 -5.23 13.33
CA GLN A 15 31.89 -4.21 12.28
C GLN A 15 30.54 -4.19 11.54
N GLU A 16 30.00 -5.36 11.18
CA GLU A 16 28.68 -5.49 10.56
C GLU A 16 27.56 -4.96 11.47
N LEU A 17 27.67 -5.18 12.79
CA LEU A 17 26.74 -4.66 13.79
C LEU A 17 26.77 -3.13 13.84
N HIS A 18 27.97 -2.54 13.91
CA HIS A 18 28.14 -1.09 13.89
C HIS A 18 27.60 -0.44 12.61
N GLN A 19 27.83 -1.08 11.46
CA GLN A 19 27.28 -0.60 10.18
C GLN A 19 25.75 -0.70 10.17
N SER A 20 25.18 -1.82 10.62
CA SER A 20 23.73 -2.02 10.67
C SER A 20 23.05 -1.03 11.62
N ALA A 21 23.67 -0.77 12.76
CA ALA A 21 23.27 0.26 13.72
C ALA A 21 23.19 1.65 13.08
N ALA A 22 24.25 2.06 12.37
CA ALA A 22 24.28 3.34 11.67
C ALA A 22 23.19 3.44 10.60
N ASN A 23 23.01 2.38 9.81
CA ASN A 23 21.97 2.30 8.78
C ASN A 23 20.56 2.42 9.38
N LEU A 24 20.29 1.77 10.52
CA LEU A 24 19.00 1.88 11.22
C LEU A 24 18.75 3.32 11.70
N THR A 25 19.74 3.97 12.32
CA THR A 25 19.60 5.36 12.76
C THR A 25 19.34 6.31 11.58
N GLN A 26 20.08 6.16 10.46
CA GLN A 26 19.87 6.96 9.26
C GLN A 26 18.48 6.75 8.66
N TYR A 27 18.03 5.50 8.59
CA TYR A 27 16.70 5.17 8.10
C TYR A 27 15.61 5.75 9.00
N ALA A 28 15.77 5.67 10.32
CA ALA A 28 14.85 6.28 11.27
C ALA A 28 14.70 7.79 11.08
N CYS A 29 15.81 8.51 10.87
CA CYS A 29 15.77 9.93 10.54
C CYS A 29 15.04 10.22 9.23
N MET A 30 15.22 9.38 8.21
CA MET A 30 14.53 9.53 6.92
C MET A 30 13.02 9.30 7.05
N VAL A 31 12.62 8.22 7.72
CA VAL A 31 11.22 7.86 7.93
C VAL A 31 10.52 8.91 8.79
N SER A 32 11.15 9.36 9.88
CA SER A 32 10.58 10.38 10.76
C SER A 32 10.44 11.73 10.06
N ALA A 33 11.40 12.11 9.20
CA ALA A 33 11.30 13.32 8.40
C ALA A 33 10.15 13.27 7.37
N ARG A 34 9.81 12.08 6.87
CA ARG A 34 8.71 11.88 5.92
C ARG A 34 7.34 11.88 6.59
N HIS A 35 7.21 11.24 7.75
CA HIS A 35 5.90 10.93 8.34
C HIS A 35 5.58 11.72 9.61
N ILE A 36 6.57 12.27 10.32
CA ILE A 36 6.37 13.04 11.54
C ILE A 36 6.57 14.54 11.26
N LYS A 37 5.46 15.27 11.09
CA LYS A 37 5.47 16.72 10.81
C LYS A 37 5.87 17.54 12.04
N ASP A 38 5.43 17.13 13.22
CA ASP A 38 5.74 17.82 14.47
C ASP A 38 7.24 17.72 14.78
N GLY A 39 7.90 18.87 14.89
CA GLY A 39 9.35 18.93 15.08
C GLY A 39 9.82 18.37 16.42
N VAL A 40 9.02 18.51 17.47
CA VAL A 40 9.33 18.02 18.82
C VAL A 40 9.19 16.50 18.86
N LEU A 41 8.07 15.97 18.37
CA LEU A 41 7.81 14.53 18.29
C LEU A 41 8.84 13.82 17.40
N ARG A 42 9.19 14.44 16.27
CA ARG A 42 10.26 13.92 15.38
C ARG A 42 11.61 13.89 16.10
N GLY A 43 11.93 14.94 16.85
CA GLY A 43 13.14 15.02 17.65
C GLY A 43 13.20 13.94 18.75
N GLN A 44 12.07 13.72 19.44
CA GLN A 44 11.93 12.67 20.46
C GLN A 44 12.11 11.28 19.85
N PHE A 45 11.41 10.98 18.76
CA PHE A 45 11.55 9.71 18.04
C PHE A 45 13.00 9.43 17.62
N ASN A 46 13.66 10.39 16.97
CA ASN A 46 15.06 10.22 16.54
C ASN A 46 16.00 9.99 17.72
N ARG A 47 15.75 10.67 18.84
CA ARG A 47 16.51 10.48 20.08
C ARG A 47 16.30 9.08 20.65
N ASP A 48 15.05 8.61 20.71
CA ASP A 48 14.70 7.31 21.27
C ASP A 48 15.28 6.17 20.41
N MET A 49 15.25 6.31 19.08
CA MET A 49 15.93 5.39 18.16
C MET A 49 17.46 5.39 18.35
N ALA A 50 18.07 6.56 18.54
CA ALA A 50 19.51 6.64 18.83
C ALA A 50 19.85 5.98 20.19
N TYR A 51 19.00 6.11 21.20
CA TYR A 51 19.17 5.42 22.48
C TYR A 51 19.02 3.91 22.35
N TYR A 52 18.00 3.43 21.64
CA TYR A 52 17.80 2.01 21.36
C TYR A 52 19.06 1.39 20.72
N VAL A 53 19.57 2.02 19.64
CA VAL A 53 20.76 1.53 18.94
C VAL A 53 22.00 1.52 19.85
N ARG A 54 22.21 2.59 20.63
CA ARG A 54 23.33 2.67 21.60
C ARG A 54 23.23 1.59 22.68
N GLN A 55 22.02 1.31 23.16
CA GLN A 55 21.78 0.28 24.16
C GLN A 55 22.17 -1.11 23.61
N VAL A 56 21.72 -1.46 22.40
CA VAL A 56 22.09 -2.73 21.76
C VAL A 56 23.61 -2.85 21.60
N LEU A 57 24.28 -1.81 21.11
CA LEU A 57 25.75 -1.79 20.98
C LEU A 57 26.46 -1.93 22.33
N SER A 58 25.97 -1.25 23.37
CA SER A 58 26.55 -1.34 24.71
C SER A 58 26.34 -2.71 25.34
N ASP A 59 25.20 -3.35 25.14
CA ASP A 59 24.92 -4.69 25.66
C ASP A 59 25.81 -5.74 24.99
N VAL A 60 26.09 -5.58 23.69
CA VAL A 60 27.07 -6.43 22.99
C VAL A 60 28.49 -6.18 23.52
N ARG A 61 28.92 -4.92 23.64
CA ARG A 61 30.26 -4.57 24.15
C ARG A 61 30.49 -5.09 25.58
N ASN A 62 29.47 -5.01 26.43
CA ASN A 62 29.55 -5.42 27.83
C ASN A 62 29.33 -6.93 28.01
N GLY A 63 29.21 -7.71 26.93
CA GLY A 63 29.01 -9.16 26.97
C GLY A 63 27.64 -9.61 27.49
N ARG A 64 26.67 -8.70 27.61
CA ARG A 64 25.29 -8.99 28.02
C ARG A 64 24.45 -9.57 26.87
N LEU A 65 24.85 -9.29 25.64
CA LEU A 65 24.21 -9.75 24.41
C LEU A 65 25.28 -10.31 23.46
N ARG A 66 24.98 -11.40 22.74
CA ARG A 66 25.89 -11.88 21.69
C ARG A 66 25.83 -10.97 20.48
N VAL A 67 26.92 -10.90 19.71
CA VAL A 67 26.98 -10.09 18.48
C VAL A 67 25.89 -10.49 17.49
N ASP A 68 25.63 -11.79 17.34
CA ASP A 68 24.57 -12.34 16.47
C ASP A 68 23.17 -11.88 16.90
N ASP A 69 22.88 -11.92 18.21
CA ASP A 69 21.58 -11.52 18.76
C ASP A 69 21.36 -10.00 18.64
N GLY A 70 22.44 -9.22 18.81
CA GLY A 70 22.42 -7.77 18.58
C GLY A 70 22.16 -7.40 17.13
N LEU A 71 22.80 -8.12 16.19
CA LEU A 71 22.58 -7.97 14.75
C LEU A 71 21.13 -8.27 14.39
N LEU A 72 20.59 -9.39 14.90
CA LEU A 72 19.22 -9.81 14.66
C LEU A 72 18.22 -8.76 15.16
N ARG A 73 18.40 -8.22 16.38
CA ARG A 73 17.54 -7.16 16.93
C ARG A 73 17.49 -5.92 16.03
N ILE A 74 18.66 -5.41 15.60
CA ILE A 74 18.73 -4.23 14.73
C ILE A 74 18.06 -4.52 13.38
N GLN A 75 18.27 -5.72 12.81
CA GLN A 75 17.64 -6.10 11.54
C GLN A 75 16.12 -6.23 11.66
N ILE A 76 15.62 -6.80 12.76
CA ILE A 76 14.18 -6.89 13.04
C ILE A 76 13.57 -5.50 13.12
N GLU A 77 14.18 -4.59 13.90
CA GLU A 77 13.68 -3.22 14.04
C GLU A 77 13.71 -2.46 12.71
N HIS A 78 14.78 -2.61 11.94
CA HIS A 78 14.88 -2.04 10.60
C HIS A 78 13.78 -2.54 9.67
N LYS A 79 13.55 -3.86 9.65
CA LYS A 79 12.47 -4.48 8.86
C LYS A 79 11.10 -4.02 9.30
N HIS A 80 10.87 -3.88 10.60
CA HIS A 80 9.60 -3.40 11.14
C HIS A 80 9.30 -1.97 10.69
N MET A 81 10.27 -1.05 10.82
CA MET A 81 10.14 0.33 10.32
C MET A 81 9.96 0.39 8.81
N GLN A 82 10.69 -0.45 8.06
CA GLN A 82 10.53 -0.54 6.61
C GLN A 82 9.13 -0.98 6.23
N LYS A 83 8.61 -2.04 6.86
CA LYS A 83 7.25 -2.53 6.65
C LYS A 83 6.23 -1.44 6.96
N SER A 84 6.34 -0.79 8.12
CA SER A 84 5.46 0.32 8.51
C SER A 84 5.47 1.46 7.47
N SER A 85 6.65 1.89 7.00
CA SER A 85 6.72 2.92 5.96
C SER A 85 6.16 2.46 4.60
N GLN A 86 6.28 1.19 4.26
CA GLN A 86 5.69 0.63 3.05
C GLN A 86 4.17 0.57 3.15
N ASP A 87 3.64 0.14 4.30
CA ASP A 87 2.21 0.04 4.55
C ASP A 87 1.54 1.41 4.48
N ILE A 88 2.14 2.45 5.08
CA ILE A 88 1.69 3.85 4.93
C ILE A 88 1.68 4.25 3.44
N GLY A 89 2.73 3.91 2.69
CA GLY A 89 2.81 4.22 1.26
C GLY A 89 1.72 3.53 0.44
N LYS A 90 1.48 2.23 0.69
CA LYS A 90 0.42 1.45 0.05
C LYS A 90 -0.95 2.02 0.38
N GLN A 91 -1.20 2.37 1.64
CA GLN A 91 -2.46 2.93 2.08
C GLN A 91 -2.72 4.30 1.45
N LEU A 92 -1.72 5.19 1.42
CA LEU A 92 -1.86 6.47 0.73
C LEU A 92 -2.15 6.28 -0.76
N ALA A 93 -1.48 5.34 -1.42
CA ALA A 93 -1.73 5.02 -2.81
C ALA A 93 -3.15 4.47 -3.03
N GLY A 94 -3.61 3.55 -2.18
CA GLY A 94 -4.97 3.00 -2.20
C GLY A 94 -6.04 4.04 -1.95
N PHE A 95 -5.80 5.01 -1.05
CA PHE A 95 -6.70 6.14 -0.80
C PHE A 95 -6.85 7.02 -2.05
N VAL A 96 -5.73 7.43 -2.65
CA VAL A 96 -5.74 8.27 -3.86
C VAL A 96 -6.42 7.55 -5.03
N SER A 97 -6.07 6.28 -5.25
CA SER A 97 -6.68 5.47 -6.30
C SER A 97 -8.19 5.29 -6.09
N GLY A 98 -8.62 5.00 -4.85
CA GLY A 98 -10.04 4.92 -4.52
C GLY A 98 -10.82 6.18 -4.91
N GLY A 99 -10.23 7.36 -4.66
CA GLY A 99 -10.80 8.63 -5.10
C GLY A 99 -10.89 8.78 -6.62
N VAL A 100 -9.84 8.37 -7.34
CA VAL A 100 -9.83 8.38 -8.82
C VAL A 100 -10.89 7.45 -9.39
N VAL A 101 -11.03 6.24 -8.86
CA VAL A 101 -12.03 5.26 -9.29
C VAL A 101 -13.44 5.78 -9.01
N ALA A 102 -13.68 6.37 -7.83
CA ALA A 102 -14.99 6.94 -7.49
C ALA A 102 -15.38 8.11 -8.40
N LEU A 103 -14.46 9.06 -8.63
CA LEU A 103 -14.68 10.18 -9.55
C LEU A 103 -14.92 9.69 -10.98
N THR A 104 -14.20 8.65 -11.39
CA THR A 104 -14.38 8.00 -12.69
C THR A 104 -15.79 7.41 -12.83
N GLY A 105 -16.29 6.73 -11.80
CA GLY A 105 -17.65 6.21 -11.75
C GLY A 105 -18.71 7.31 -11.83
N ALA A 106 -18.53 8.41 -11.10
CA ALA A 106 -19.40 9.59 -11.19
C ALA A 106 -19.40 10.20 -12.60
N GLY A 107 -18.22 10.30 -13.22
CA GLY A 107 -18.07 10.74 -14.60
C GLY A 107 -18.79 9.83 -15.61
N ILE A 108 -18.80 8.52 -15.39
CA ILE A 108 -19.57 7.57 -16.20
C ILE A 108 -21.08 7.79 -16.04
N CYS A 109 -21.57 7.94 -14.80
CA CYS A 109 -22.98 8.23 -14.56
C CYS A 109 -23.43 9.50 -15.28
N TYR A 110 -22.67 10.58 -15.16
CA TYR A 110 -22.98 11.85 -15.81
C TYR A 110 -22.84 11.77 -17.34
N GLY A 111 -21.70 11.28 -17.83
CA GLY A 111 -21.39 11.24 -19.27
C GLY A 111 -22.26 10.29 -20.09
N SER A 112 -22.88 9.30 -19.45
CA SER A 112 -23.83 8.37 -20.08
C SER A 112 -25.30 8.76 -19.90
N ALA A 113 -25.58 9.94 -19.32
CA ALA A 113 -26.94 10.34 -18.93
C ALA A 113 -27.66 9.27 -18.09
N GLY A 114 -26.92 8.61 -17.20
CA GLY A 114 -27.42 7.55 -16.31
C GLY A 114 -27.43 6.14 -16.90
N LEU A 115 -27.31 5.96 -18.22
CA LEU A 115 -27.43 4.64 -18.87
C LEU A 115 -26.38 3.63 -18.39
N ALA A 116 -25.16 4.08 -18.13
CA ALA A 116 -24.08 3.24 -17.60
C ALA A 116 -23.90 3.33 -16.08
N CYS A 117 -24.78 4.05 -15.39
CA CYS A 117 -24.62 4.31 -13.97
C CYS A 117 -24.83 3.04 -13.14
N GLY A 118 -25.86 2.22 -13.43
CA GLY A 118 -26.16 1.04 -12.61
C GLY A 118 -25.09 -0.06 -12.65
N PHE A 119 -24.52 -0.35 -13.82
CA PHE A 119 -23.60 -1.48 -13.98
C PHE A 119 -22.11 -1.11 -13.94
N ALA A 120 -21.76 0.18 -14.14
CA ALA A 120 -20.37 0.64 -14.10
C ALA A 120 -20.18 1.79 -13.12
N GLY A 121 -20.98 2.85 -13.22
CA GLY A 121 -20.79 4.07 -12.42
C GLY A 121 -20.94 3.84 -10.90
N VAL A 122 -22.07 3.33 -10.44
CA VAL A 122 -22.37 3.06 -9.03
C VAL A 122 -21.41 2.04 -8.42
N PRO A 123 -21.12 0.87 -9.05
CA PRO A 123 -20.11 -0.04 -8.53
C PRO A 123 -18.73 0.62 -8.37
N MET A 124 -18.27 1.41 -9.34
CA MET A 124 -17.00 2.15 -9.23
C MET A 124 -17.01 3.18 -8.10
N ILE A 125 -18.11 3.92 -7.92
CA ILE A 125 -18.26 4.86 -6.79
C ILE A 125 -18.19 4.10 -5.46
N ALA A 126 -18.91 2.99 -5.34
CA ALA A 126 -18.96 2.21 -4.11
C ALA A 126 -17.58 1.62 -3.76
N HIS A 127 -16.92 0.95 -4.70
CA HIS A 127 -15.58 0.38 -4.50
C HIS A 127 -14.53 1.47 -4.25
N GLY A 128 -14.55 2.55 -5.04
CA GLY A 128 -13.61 3.66 -4.88
C GLY A 128 -13.72 4.34 -3.51
N THR A 129 -14.94 4.62 -3.06
CA THR A 129 -15.18 5.19 -1.73
C THR A 129 -14.87 4.21 -0.59
N ASN A 130 -15.10 2.90 -0.78
CA ASN A 130 -14.69 1.87 0.18
C ASN A 130 -13.16 1.79 0.30
N ASN A 131 -12.42 1.82 -0.82
CA ASN A 131 -10.95 1.87 -0.81
C ASN A 131 -10.43 3.14 -0.13
N MET A 132 -11.05 4.29 -0.36
CA MET A 132 -10.72 5.51 0.40
C MET A 132 -10.94 5.32 1.90
N TYR A 133 -12.08 4.74 2.28
CA TYR A 133 -12.41 4.52 3.68
C TYR A 133 -11.41 3.57 4.36
N GLU A 134 -11.21 2.36 3.81
CA GLU A 134 -10.32 1.37 4.40
C GLU A 134 -8.90 1.88 4.52
N ASN A 135 -8.35 2.46 3.45
CA ASN A 135 -6.97 2.96 3.47
C ASN A 135 -6.82 4.22 4.32
N GLY A 136 -7.80 5.13 4.27
CA GLY A 136 -7.78 6.37 5.05
C GLY A 136 -7.94 6.14 6.54
N ALA A 137 -8.84 5.24 6.94
CA ALA A 137 -8.99 4.85 8.33
C ALA A 137 -7.76 4.11 8.84
N ASN A 138 -7.14 3.23 8.03
CA ASN A 138 -5.90 2.54 8.39
C ASN A 138 -4.74 3.54 8.61
N LEU A 139 -4.64 4.57 7.76
CA LEU A 139 -3.67 5.67 7.95
C LEU A 139 -3.90 6.45 9.24
N TRP A 140 -5.16 6.63 9.63
CA TRP A 140 -5.53 7.36 10.85
C TRP A 140 -5.28 6.55 12.12
N GLU A 141 -5.67 5.28 12.12
CA GLU A 141 -5.55 4.38 13.27
C GLU A 141 -4.15 3.74 13.40
N GLY A 142 -3.32 3.84 12.36
CA GLY A 142 -2.00 3.21 12.32
C GLY A 142 -2.04 1.69 12.14
N GLY A 143 -3.16 1.17 11.63
CA GLY A 143 -3.41 -0.26 11.38
C GLY A 143 -3.36 -0.62 9.89
N SER A 144 -3.71 -1.87 9.56
CA SER A 144 -3.77 -2.34 8.15
C SER A 144 -4.90 -3.35 7.90
N ASP A 145 -5.83 -3.48 8.82
CA ASP A 145 -6.82 -4.55 8.93
C ASP A 145 -8.27 -4.05 8.88
N ILE A 146 -8.49 -2.74 8.72
CA ILE A 146 -9.83 -2.18 8.59
C ILE A 146 -10.55 -2.74 7.36
N VAL A 147 -11.77 -3.21 7.58
CA VAL A 147 -12.71 -3.71 6.56
C VAL A 147 -13.85 -2.70 6.41
N GLY A 148 -14.07 -2.25 5.19
CA GLY A 148 -15.10 -1.29 4.83
C GLY A 148 -16.44 -1.95 4.49
N PRO A 149 -17.53 -1.16 4.46
CA PRO A 149 -18.89 -1.67 4.31
C PRO A 149 -19.13 -2.44 2.99
N VAL A 150 -18.47 -2.05 1.89
CA VAL A 150 -18.64 -2.75 0.61
C VAL A 150 -17.97 -4.11 0.67
N ARG A 151 -16.73 -4.21 1.18
CA ARG A 151 -16.08 -5.53 1.35
C ARG A 151 -16.85 -6.42 2.33
N THR A 152 -17.36 -5.85 3.43
CA THR A 152 -18.24 -6.59 4.36
C THR A 152 -19.49 -7.12 3.68
N LEU A 153 -20.11 -6.38 2.74
CA LEU A 153 -21.25 -6.88 1.99
C LEU A 153 -20.87 -8.11 1.15
N TYR A 154 -19.74 -8.08 0.45
CA TYR A 154 -19.23 -9.24 -0.30
C TYR A 154 -18.98 -10.45 0.62
N GLN A 155 -18.35 -10.25 1.78
CA GLN A 155 -18.13 -11.29 2.78
C GLN A 155 -19.45 -11.92 3.25
N LYS A 156 -20.44 -11.10 3.61
CA LYS A 156 -21.75 -11.56 4.06
C LYS A 156 -22.51 -12.32 2.97
N VAL A 157 -22.47 -11.84 1.72
CA VAL A 157 -23.10 -12.53 0.59
C VAL A 157 -22.43 -13.88 0.35
N SER A 158 -21.09 -13.93 0.36
CA SER A 158 -20.33 -15.17 0.22
C SER A 158 -20.73 -16.20 1.27
N VAL A 159 -20.74 -15.80 2.55
CA VAL A 159 -21.16 -16.68 3.65
C VAL A 159 -22.61 -17.13 3.50
N ALA A 160 -23.52 -16.24 3.10
CA ALA A 160 -24.93 -16.57 2.92
C ALA A 160 -25.18 -17.61 1.81
N VAL A 161 -24.29 -17.71 0.82
CA VAL A 161 -24.36 -18.71 -0.26
C VAL A 161 -23.48 -19.95 -0.02
N GLY A 162 -22.97 -20.12 1.20
CA GLY A 162 -22.19 -21.28 1.62
C GLY A 162 -20.67 -21.17 1.41
N GLY A 163 -20.17 -19.97 1.10
CA GLY A 163 -18.74 -19.67 1.02
C GLY A 163 -18.14 -19.19 2.34
N THR A 164 -16.90 -18.66 2.27
CA THR A 164 -16.19 -18.06 3.41
C THR A 164 -16.09 -16.54 3.30
N GLU A 165 -15.74 -15.86 4.39
CA GLU A 165 -15.42 -14.43 4.35
C GLU A 165 -14.23 -14.15 3.44
N SER A 166 -13.18 -15.00 3.47
CA SER A 166 -12.02 -14.91 2.56
C SER A 166 -12.45 -14.93 1.09
N GLN A 167 -13.34 -15.86 0.71
CA GLN A 167 -13.89 -15.90 -0.66
C GLN A 167 -14.66 -14.62 -1.02
N GLY A 168 -15.36 -14.01 -0.07
CA GLY A 168 -16.01 -12.71 -0.27
C GLY A 168 -15.00 -11.56 -0.43
N SER A 169 -13.96 -11.51 0.39
CA SER A 169 -12.86 -10.55 0.24
C SER A 169 -12.19 -10.68 -1.13
N MET A 170 -11.92 -11.90 -1.58
CA MET A 170 -11.34 -12.18 -2.90
C MET A 170 -12.28 -11.70 -4.02
N ALA A 171 -13.58 -11.98 -3.92
CA ALA A 171 -14.57 -11.50 -4.89
C ALA A 171 -14.63 -9.96 -4.94
N TYR A 172 -14.52 -9.29 -3.79
CA TYR A 172 -14.42 -7.83 -3.73
C TYR A 172 -13.18 -7.32 -4.48
N TRP A 173 -11.99 -7.87 -4.21
CA TRP A 173 -10.75 -7.43 -4.86
C TRP A 173 -10.73 -7.72 -6.36
N LEU A 174 -11.30 -8.85 -6.80
CA LEU A 174 -11.45 -9.16 -8.22
C LEU A 174 -12.40 -8.20 -8.93
N ALA A 175 -13.53 -7.88 -8.29
CA ALA A 175 -14.46 -6.88 -8.81
C ALA A 175 -13.80 -5.50 -8.88
N ASP A 176 -13.06 -5.10 -7.85
CA ASP A 176 -12.33 -3.83 -7.80
C ASP A 176 -11.30 -3.71 -8.93
N LEU A 177 -10.49 -4.75 -9.13
CA LEU A 177 -9.53 -4.84 -10.23
C LEU A 177 -10.22 -4.78 -11.61
N GLY A 178 -11.35 -5.47 -11.76
CA GLY A 178 -12.15 -5.45 -12.99
C GLY A 178 -12.74 -4.07 -13.28
N LEU A 179 -13.25 -3.38 -12.26
CA LEU A 179 -13.81 -2.04 -12.36
C LEU A 179 -12.74 -0.99 -12.69
N ALA A 180 -11.58 -1.05 -12.03
CA ALA A 180 -10.43 -0.21 -12.36
C ALA A 180 -9.95 -0.46 -13.80
N GLY A 181 -9.85 -1.74 -14.20
CA GLY A 181 -9.53 -2.16 -15.56
C GLY A 181 -10.51 -1.62 -16.60
N TYR A 182 -11.82 -1.71 -16.35
CA TYR A 182 -12.84 -1.08 -17.18
C TYR A 182 -12.64 0.44 -17.26
N GLY A 183 -12.34 1.08 -16.12
CA GLY A 183 -12.03 2.50 -16.01
C GLY A 183 -10.97 2.97 -17.00
N VAL A 184 -9.86 2.22 -17.12
CA VAL A 184 -8.72 2.56 -17.98
C VAL A 184 -8.86 2.07 -19.43
N LEU A 185 -9.62 1.00 -19.67
CA LEU A 185 -9.78 0.40 -21.00
C LEU A 185 -10.99 0.94 -21.77
N ARG A 186 -11.99 1.53 -21.09
CA ARG A 186 -13.21 2.00 -21.75
C ARG A 186 -12.90 3.01 -22.87
N PRO A 187 -13.70 3.01 -23.95
CA PRO A 187 -13.61 4.04 -24.97
C PRO A 187 -14.03 5.39 -24.40
N VAL A 188 -13.20 6.40 -24.59
CA VAL A 188 -13.47 7.80 -24.28
C VAL A 188 -13.20 8.64 -25.52
N VAL A 189 -13.85 9.79 -25.59
CA VAL A 189 -13.74 10.66 -26.76
C VAL A 189 -12.40 11.35 -26.77
N ARG A 190 -11.73 11.31 -27.92
CA ARG A 190 -10.46 12.01 -28.09
C ARG A 190 -10.66 13.53 -27.95
N PRO A 191 -9.71 14.26 -27.35
CA PRO A 191 -9.84 15.71 -27.18
C PRO A 191 -10.00 16.49 -28.49
N ASP A 192 -9.43 15.97 -29.59
CA ASP A 192 -9.47 16.54 -30.95
C ASP A 192 -10.67 16.08 -31.79
N ALA A 193 -11.57 15.26 -31.24
CA ALA A 193 -12.70 14.74 -31.99
C ALA A 193 -13.77 15.80 -32.25
N TRP A 194 -14.10 16.03 -33.52
CA TRP A 194 -15.19 16.91 -33.94
C TRP A 194 -16.50 16.13 -34.05
N LYS A 195 -17.60 16.66 -33.48
CA LYS A 195 -18.96 16.11 -33.66
C LYS A 195 -19.70 16.84 -34.80
N LEU A 196 -19.97 16.16 -35.92
CA LEU A 196 -20.78 16.72 -37.00
C LEU A 196 -22.28 16.55 -36.71
N PHE A 197 -22.77 15.31 -36.65
CA PHE A 197 -24.15 14.96 -36.27
C PHE A 197 -24.18 13.94 -35.12
N HIS A 198 -23.43 12.85 -35.26
CA HIS A 198 -23.20 11.84 -34.23
C HIS A 198 -21.70 11.51 -34.14
N ARG A 199 -21.26 11.00 -32.99
CA ARG A 199 -19.88 10.51 -32.84
C ARG A 199 -19.74 9.16 -33.52
N ILE A 200 -18.59 8.92 -34.13
CA ILE A 200 -18.24 7.66 -34.79
C ILE A 200 -17.19 6.89 -33.97
N PRO A 201 -17.01 5.58 -34.21
CA PRO A 201 -16.00 4.80 -33.51
C PRO A 201 -14.59 5.39 -33.61
N ALA A 202 -14.26 6.04 -34.73
CA ALA A 202 -12.97 6.72 -34.92
C ALA A 202 -12.74 7.90 -33.95
N ASP A 203 -13.78 8.44 -33.32
CA ASP A 203 -13.68 9.54 -32.35
C ASP A 203 -13.24 9.06 -30.96
N HIS A 204 -13.15 7.74 -30.75
CA HIS A 204 -12.90 7.16 -29.45
C HIS A 204 -11.53 6.49 -29.37
N VAL A 205 -10.92 6.59 -28.20
CA VAL A 205 -9.71 5.84 -27.82
C VAL A 205 -9.90 5.26 -26.42
N PRO A 206 -9.16 4.20 -26.07
CA PRO A 206 -9.11 3.74 -24.68
C PRO A 206 -8.63 4.86 -23.74
N ALA A 207 -9.23 4.96 -22.55
CA ALA A 207 -8.92 6.01 -21.58
C ALA A 207 -7.42 6.11 -21.23
N TYR A 208 -6.72 4.97 -21.16
CA TYR A 208 -5.27 4.98 -20.86
C TYR A 208 -4.43 5.74 -21.89
N LYS A 209 -4.89 5.92 -23.13
CA LYS A 209 -4.17 6.71 -24.15
C LYS A 209 -4.21 8.21 -23.86
N LEU A 210 -5.20 8.66 -23.10
CA LEU A 210 -5.31 10.05 -22.65
C LEU A 210 -4.64 10.28 -21.28
N MET A 211 -4.18 9.20 -20.62
CA MET A 211 -3.49 9.29 -19.33
C MET A 211 -2.02 9.66 -19.50
N GLY A 212 -1.51 10.53 -18.63
CA GLY A 212 -0.08 10.82 -18.53
C GLY A 212 0.74 9.58 -18.13
N ASN A 213 2.02 9.56 -18.47
CA ASN A 213 2.91 8.42 -18.18
C ASN A 213 2.94 8.05 -16.69
N GLY A 214 3.00 9.06 -15.81
CA GLY A 214 3.00 8.85 -14.36
C GLY A 214 1.71 8.20 -13.85
N ALA A 215 0.55 8.63 -14.37
CA ALA A 215 -0.73 8.03 -14.01
C ALA A 215 -0.82 6.57 -14.47
N ARG A 216 -0.29 6.24 -15.66
CA ARG A 216 -0.23 4.84 -16.14
C ARG A 216 0.62 3.95 -15.25
N ILE A 217 1.79 4.43 -14.82
CA ILE A 217 2.65 3.70 -13.88
C ILE A 217 1.96 3.53 -12.53
N PHE A 218 1.29 4.58 -12.04
CA PHE A 218 0.54 4.53 -10.80
C PHE A 218 -0.58 3.49 -10.85
N GLU A 219 -1.41 3.47 -11.91
CA GLU A 219 -2.45 2.46 -12.09
C GLU A 219 -1.89 1.03 -12.13
N ALA A 220 -0.78 0.82 -12.85
CA ALA A 220 -0.12 -0.48 -12.90
C ALA A 220 0.39 -0.92 -11.51
N TYR A 221 0.92 0.02 -10.72
CA TYR A 221 1.35 -0.23 -9.35
C TYR A 221 0.17 -0.58 -8.44
N ILE A 222 -0.96 0.13 -8.52
CA ILE A 222 -2.16 -0.18 -7.75
C ILE A 222 -2.71 -1.55 -8.13
N ALA A 223 -2.82 -1.85 -9.42
CA ALA A 223 -3.27 -3.16 -9.89
C ALA A 223 -2.39 -4.29 -9.35
N TRP A 224 -1.07 -4.07 -9.28
CA TRP A 224 -0.14 -5.02 -8.67
C TRP A 224 -0.38 -5.19 -7.16
N LEU A 225 -0.64 -4.09 -6.42
CA LEU A 225 -0.99 -4.18 -5.00
C LEU A 225 -2.28 -4.96 -4.76
N THR A 226 -3.34 -4.67 -5.52
CA THR A 226 -4.62 -5.40 -5.42
C THR A 226 -4.43 -6.89 -5.76
N TYR A 227 -3.62 -7.20 -6.79
CA TYR A 227 -3.27 -8.58 -7.11
C TYR A 227 -2.52 -9.28 -5.97
N SER A 228 -1.58 -8.60 -5.31
CA SER A 228 -0.87 -9.17 -4.15
C SER A 228 -1.81 -9.48 -2.99
N GLN A 229 -2.82 -8.63 -2.74
CA GLN A 229 -3.85 -8.90 -1.73
C GLN A 229 -4.71 -10.10 -2.08
N ILE A 230 -5.06 -10.29 -3.35
CA ILE A 230 -5.77 -11.49 -3.82
C ILE A 230 -4.94 -12.75 -3.57
N ALA A 231 -3.63 -12.71 -3.89
CA ALA A 231 -2.74 -13.83 -3.70
C ALA A 231 -2.59 -14.19 -2.20
N GLU A 232 -2.41 -13.20 -1.33
CA GLU A 232 -2.34 -13.40 0.13
C GLU A 232 -3.67 -13.93 0.71
N GLU A 233 -4.81 -13.47 0.20
CA GLU A 233 -6.12 -13.92 0.67
C GLU A 233 -6.43 -15.37 0.21
N ALA A 234 -5.95 -15.76 -0.97
CA ALA A 234 -6.12 -17.11 -1.50
C ALA A 234 -5.35 -18.20 -0.73
N GLU A 235 -4.36 -17.81 0.07
CA GLU A 235 -3.60 -18.72 0.94
C GLU A 235 -4.27 -18.98 2.31
N LYS A 236 -5.38 -18.29 2.62
CA LYS A 236 -6.15 -18.46 3.86
C LYS A 236 -7.26 -19.49 3.71
#